data_AF-A0A8I0FDN2-F1
#
_entry.id   AF-A0A8I0FDN2-F1
#
_cell.length_a   1.000
_cell.length_b   1.000
_cell.length_c   1.000
_cell.angle_alpha   90.00
_cell.angle_beta   90.00
_cell.angle_gamma   90.00
#
_symmetry.space_group_name_H-M   'P 1'
#
loop_
_entity.id
_entity.type
_entity.pdbx_description
1 polymer ?
#
loop_
_entity_poly.entity_id
_entity_poly.type
_entity_poly.pdbx_seq_one_letter_code
_entity_poly.pdbx_strand_id
1 'polypeptide(L)'
;MTIPHRPFKLSVIACAICYVNLTYAQDADIQALQTIQVKATSTDQSSEQTKAYNVKNSSSATKLNIEAKETPQTINVVTRQQIEDFGLTSTRDVLNNTPGVTVTNQETERTTYMARGFEISNILTDGV
;
A
#
# COMPACT_ATOMS: atom_id res chain seq x y z
N MET A 1 95.42 32.36 -24.36
CA MET A 1 94.82 33.62 -23.85
C MET A 1 94.07 34.24 -25.02
N THR A 2 92.75 34.40 -25.12
CA THR A 2 91.57 34.22 -24.26
C THR A 2 90.34 34.25 -25.19
N ILE A 3 89.41 33.29 -25.06
CA ILE A 3 88.18 33.18 -25.85
C ILE A 3 87.10 34.10 -25.22
N PRO A 4 86.34 34.90 -26.00
CA PRO A 4 85.30 35.77 -25.43
C PRO A 4 84.00 34.99 -25.15
N HIS A 5 83.56 34.99 -23.89
CA HIS A 5 82.26 34.46 -23.46
C HIS A 5 81.12 35.46 -23.74
N ARG A 6 80.06 35.00 -24.42
CA ARG A 6 78.78 35.72 -24.56
C ARG A 6 77.85 35.33 -23.39
N PRO A 7 77.14 36.28 -22.75
CA PRO A 7 76.24 35.95 -21.64
C PRO A 7 74.98 35.24 -22.17
N PHE A 8 74.83 33.98 -21.79
CA PHE A 8 73.66 33.15 -22.06
C PHE A 8 72.45 33.68 -21.25
N LYS A 9 71.34 33.99 -21.93
CA LYS A 9 70.16 34.65 -21.34
C LYS A 9 69.38 33.68 -20.43
N LEU A 10 69.60 33.76 -19.11
CA LEU A 10 68.92 32.95 -18.08
C LEU A 10 67.38 33.10 -18.04
N SER A 11 66.83 34.12 -18.70
CA SER A 11 65.41 34.48 -18.65
C SER A 11 64.46 33.43 -19.25
N VAL A 12 64.90 32.61 -20.21
CA VAL A 12 64.04 31.62 -20.87
C VAL A 12 63.76 30.40 -19.97
N ILE A 13 64.74 30.01 -19.14
CA ILE A 13 64.62 28.85 -18.24
C ILE A 13 63.68 29.17 -17.07
N ALA A 14 63.70 30.41 -16.57
CA ALA A 14 62.80 30.85 -15.49
C ALA A 14 61.32 30.84 -15.90
N CYS A 15 61.02 31.11 -17.17
CA CYS A 15 59.66 31.08 -17.69
C CYS A 15 59.11 29.64 -17.75
N ALA A 16 59.93 28.66 -18.15
CA ALA A 16 59.54 27.25 -18.22
C ALA A 16 59.21 26.64 -16.85
N ILE A 17 59.89 27.06 -15.78
CA ILE A 17 59.65 26.57 -14.41
C ILE A 17 58.30 27.08 -13.86
N CYS A 18 57.80 28.21 -14.33
CA CYS A 18 56.48 28.72 -13.94
C CYS A 18 55.30 27.97 -14.57
N TYR A 19 55.47 27.38 -15.77
CA TYR A 19 54.38 26.66 -16.45
C TYR A 19 54.08 25.27 -15.87
N VAL A 20 54.95 24.71 -15.03
CA VAL A 20 54.83 23.32 -14.54
C VAL A 20 53.83 23.17 -13.37
N ASN A 21 53.32 24.28 -12.80
CA ASN A 21 52.44 24.26 -11.62
C ASN A 21 50.94 24.46 -11.94
N LEU A 22 50.44 23.99 -13.09
CA LEU A 22 48.99 23.86 -13.28
C LEU A 22 48.50 22.54 -12.67
N THR A 23 48.24 22.56 -11.36
CA THR A 23 47.42 21.53 -10.70
C THR A 23 45.96 21.78 -11.07
N TYR A 24 45.37 20.88 -11.85
CA TYR A 24 43.92 20.82 -12.04
C TYR A 24 43.31 20.04 -10.86
N ALA A 25 42.55 20.73 -10.01
CA ALA A 25 41.66 20.08 -9.07
C ALA A 25 40.40 19.64 -9.84
N GLN A 26 40.17 18.33 -9.96
CA GLN A 26 38.88 17.83 -10.42
C GLN A 26 37.89 17.92 -9.26
N ASP A 27 36.91 18.79 -9.39
CA ASP A 27 35.73 18.82 -8.52
C ASP A 27 34.97 17.51 -8.74
N ALA A 28 34.89 16.68 -7.71
CA ALA A 28 34.18 15.42 -7.77
C ALA A 28 32.68 15.71 -7.75
N ASP A 29 32.07 15.71 -8.94
CA ASP A 29 30.63 15.91 -9.11
C ASP A 29 29.87 14.82 -8.34
N ILE A 30 29.19 15.21 -7.25
CA ILE A 30 28.46 14.29 -6.38
C ILE A 30 27.17 13.90 -7.11
N GLN A 31 27.16 12.72 -7.71
CA GLN A 31 25.99 12.21 -8.43
C GLN A 31 24.88 11.83 -7.43
N ALA A 32 23.98 12.78 -7.15
CA ALA A 32 22.81 12.56 -6.31
C ALA A 32 21.77 11.68 -7.05
N LEU A 33 21.59 10.45 -6.58
CA LEU A 33 20.58 9.53 -7.08
C LEU A 33 19.17 10.01 -6.68
N GLN A 34 18.20 9.76 -7.57
CA GLN A 34 16.80 10.06 -7.26
C GLN A 34 16.28 9.17 -6.12
N THR A 35 15.54 9.77 -5.21
CA THR A 35 14.91 9.07 -4.08
C THR A 35 13.82 8.13 -4.58
N ILE A 36 13.92 6.84 -4.24
CA ILE A 36 12.88 5.85 -4.53
C ILE A 36 11.83 5.92 -3.40
N GLN A 37 10.62 6.35 -3.75
CA GLN A 37 9.47 6.36 -2.84
C GLN A 37 8.75 5.01 -2.94
N VAL A 38 8.91 4.16 -1.92
CA VAL A 38 8.16 2.90 -1.81
C VAL A 38 6.89 3.16 -1.01
N LYS A 39 5.74 3.10 -1.67
CA LYS A 39 4.44 3.18 -0.99
C LYS A 39 3.95 1.75 -0.74
N ALA A 40 3.72 1.40 0.51
CA ALA A 40 3.07 0.14 0.85
C ALA A 40 1.61 0.20 0.38
N THR A 41 1.22 -0.70 -0.52
CA THR A 41 -0.18 -0.92 -0.86
C THR A 41 -0.74 -1.88 0.19
N SER A 42 -1.45 -1.36 1.19
CA SER A 42 -2.23 -2.21 2.10
C SER A 42 -3.38 -2.84 1.32
N THR A 43 -3.27 -4.13 0.98
CA THR A 43 -4.37 -4.90 0.37
C THR A 43 -5.55 -5.05 1.34
N ASP A 44 -5.28 -4.97 2.64
CA ASP A 44 -6.24 -5.16 3.72
C ASP A 44 -6.83 -3.84 4.18
N GLN A 45 -7.57 -3.19 3.29
CA GLN A 45 -8.31 -1.98 3.65
C GLN A 45 -9.70 -2.36 4.15
N SER A 46 -10.07 -1.85 5.33
CA SER A 46 -11.43 -1.96 5.84
C SER A 46 -12.43 -1.36 4.85
N SER A 47 -13.63 -1.96 4.74
CA SER A 47 -14.68 -1.45 3.84
C SER A 47 -15.09 0.00 4.14
N GLU A 48 -14.84 0.47 5.37
CA GLU A 48 -15.06 1.86 5.80
C GLU A 48 -14.13 2.85 5.07
N GLN A 49 -12.90 2.42 4.76
CA GLN A 49 -11.89 3.28 4.14
C GLN A 49 -12.02 3.29 2.61
N THR A 50 -12.42 2.18 2.01
CA THR A 50 -12.51 2.05 0.55
C THR A 50 -13.77 2.67 -0.04
N LYS A 51 -14.83 2.84 0.76
CA LYS A 51 -16.17 3.29 0.31
C LYS A 51 -16.70 2.47 -0.88
N ALA A 52 -16.22 1.24 -1.01
CA ALA A 52 -16.57 0.34 -2.09
C ALA A 52 -17.60 -0.68 -1.60
N TYR A 53 -18.43 -1.16 -2.52
CA TYR A 53 -19.44 -2.18 -2.25
C TYR A 53 -18.87 -3.60 -2.37
N ASN A 54 -17.60 -3.73 -2.73
CA ASN A 54 -16.91 -5.00 -2.89
C ASN A 54 -15.68 -5.03 -1.97
N VAL A 55 -15.45 -6.20 -1.36
CA VAL A 55 -14.25 -6.50 -0.59
C VAL A 55 -13.47 -7.59 -1.32
N LYS A 56 -12.15 -7.39 -1.44
CA LYS A 56 -11.28 -8.32 -2.16
C LYS A 56 -10.96 -9.56 -1.33
N ASN A 57 -10.69 -9.39 -0.04
CA ASN A 57 -10.22 -10.46 0.84
C ASN A 57 -11.19 -10.70 2.01
N SER A 58 -11.28 -11.94 2.48
CA SER A 58 -12.10 -12.30 3.65
C SER A 58 -11.50 -13.47 4.41
N SER A 59 -11.45 -13.36 5.74
CA SER A 59 -11.01 -14.42 6.65
C SER A 59 -12.16 -15.23 7.24
N SER A 60 -13.42 -14.84 7.01
CA SER A 60 -14.57 -15.41 7.72
C SER A 60 -14.80 -16.90 7.43
N ALA A 61 -14.45 -17.39 6.25
CA ALA A 61 -14.70 -18.78 5.86
C ALA A 61 -13.54 -19.74 6.22
N THR A 62 -12.30 -19.29 6.06
CA THR A 62 -11.11 -20.15 6.15
C THR A 62 -10.18 -19.80 7.30
N LYS A 63 -10.46 -18.72 8.05
CA LYS A 63 -9.54 -18.05 9.00
C LYS A 63 -8.26 -17.50 8.35
N LEU A 64 -8.14 -17.58 7.03
CA LEU A 64 -7.02 -17.03 6.26
C LEU A 64 -7.51 -15.82 5.51
N ASN A 65 -6.75 -14.73 5.52
CA ASN A 65 -7.11 -13.52 4.79
C ASN A 65 -6.79 -13.66 3.29
N ILE A 66 -7.60 -14.43 2.57
CA ILE A 66 -7.45 -14.73 1.15
C ILE A 66 -8.52 -14.02 0.32
N GLU A 67 -8.31 -13.96 -0.99
CA GLU A 67 -9.29 -13.38 -1.90
C GLU A 67 -10.63 -14.16 -1.86
N ALA A 68 -11.74 -13.42 -1.91
CA ALA A 68 -13.08 -13.98 -1.91
C ALA A 68 -13.30 -15.01 -3.03
N LYS A 69 -12.68 -14.79 -4.20
CA LYS A 69 -12.77 -15.68 -5.37
C LYS A 69 -12.06 -17.02 -5.17
N GLU A 70 -11.07 -17.07 -4.28
CA GLU A 70 -10.25 -18.26 -3.99
C GLU A 70 -10.85 -19.09 -2.84
N THR A 71 -11.90 -18.57 -2.18
CA THR A 71 -12.61 -19.30 -1.13
C THR A 71 -13.60 -20.28 -1.77
N PRO A 72 -13.50 -21.60 -1.52
CA PRO A 72 -14.36 -22.61 -2.16
C PRO A 72 -15.78 -22.69 -1.57
N GLN A 73 -16.25 -21.61 -0.96
CA GLN A 73 -17.55 -21.51 -0.29
C GLN A 73 -18.18 -20.16 -0.62
N THR A 74 -19.51 -20.13 -0.75
CA THR A 74 -20.24 -18.88 -0.93
C THR A 74 -20.11 -18.00 0.32
N ILE A 75 -19.60 -16.78 0.12
CA ILE A 75 -19.54 -15.73 1.13
C ILE A 75 -20.29 -14.49 0.62
N ASN A 76 -21.02 -13.83 1.51
CA ASN A 76 -21.66 -12.54 1.26
C ASN A 76 -21.06 -11.53 2.24
N VAL A 77 -20.66 -10.37 1.74
CA VAL A 77 -20.10 -9.29 2.55
C VAL A 77 -20.98 -8.05 2.37
N VAL A 78 -21.55 -7.58 3.47
CA VAL A 78 -22.24 -6.28 3.49
C VAL A 78 -21.22 -5.23 3.95
N THR A 79 -20.96 -4.26 3.08
CA THR A 79 -19.92 -3.24 3.31
C THR A 79 -20.47 -2.05 4.12
N ARG A 80 -19.57 -1.27 4.72
CA ARG A 80 -19.98 -0.05 5.43
C ARG A 80 -20.74 0.92 4.54
N GLN A 81 -20.26 1.15 3.32
CA GLN A 81 -20.91 2.03 2.36
C GLN A 81 -22.34 1.56 2.04
N GLN A 82 -22.53 0.24 1.86
CA GLN A 82 -23.84 -0.34 1.62
C GLN A 82 -24.80 -0.16 2.80
N ILE A 83 -24.31 -0.27 4.04
CA ILE A 83 -25.10 -0.03 5.26
C ILE A 83 -25.60 1.41 5.31
N GLU A 84 -24.72 2.37 4.99
CA GLU A 84 -25.03 3.80 5.00
C GLU A 84 -26.02 4.16 3.87
N ASP A 85 -25.78 3.69 2.66
CA ASP A 85 -26.57 4.07 1.48
C ASP A 85 -27.99 3.47 1.49
N PHE A 86 -28.17 2.28 2.07
CA PHE A 86 -29.49 1.68 2.26
C PHE A 86 -30.14 2.03 3.60
N GLY A 87 -29.48 2.82 4.46
CA GLY A 87 -30.02 3.22 5.76
C GLY A 87 -30.29 2.03 6.69
N LEU A 88 -29.42 1.01 6.67
CA LEU A 88 -29.59 -0.20 7.46
C LEU A 88 -29.17 0.08 8.91
N THR A 89 -30.15 0.25 9.80
CA THR A 89 -29.90 0.69 11.20
C THR A 89 -29.80 -0.45 12.21
N SER A 90 -30.19 -1.66 11.81
CA SER A 90 -30.15 -2.84 12.68
C SER A 90 -29.56 -4.06 11.95
N THR A 91 -29.00 -5.00 12.72
CA THR A 91 -28.53 -6.30 12.17
C THR A 91 -29.64 -7.04 11.44
N ARG A 92 -30.90 -6.83 11.86
CA ARG A 92 -32.07 -7.40 11.19
C ARG A 92 -32.20 -6.88 9.77
N ASP A 93 -32.06 -5.58 9.57
CA ASP A 93 -32.17 -4.93 8.26
C ASP A 93 -31.02 -5.37 7.34
N VAL A 94 -29.81 -5.47 7.90
CA VAL A 94 -28.63 -5.98 7.20
C VAL A 94 -28.85 -7.42 6.72
N LEU A 95 -29.33 -8.30 7.59
CA LEU A 95 -29.57 -9.70 7.24
C LEU A 95 -30.76 -9.87 6.30
N ASN A 96 -31.80 -9.04 6.40
CA ASN A 96 -32.92 -9.00 5.47
C ASN A 96 -32.49 -8.60 4.04
N ASN A 97 -31.48 -7.74 3.91
CA ASN A 97 -30.95 -7.35 2.61
C ASN A 97 -29.88 -8.32 2.07
N THR A 98 -29.47 -9.32 2.86
CA THR A 98 -28.41 -10.26 2.46
C THR A 98 -29.01 -11.47 1.71
N PRO A 99 -28.55 -11.77 0.48
CA PRO A 99 -29.06 -12.91 -0.28
C PRO A 99 -28.87 -14.25 0.44
N GLY A 100 -29.88 -15.11 0.41
CA GLY A 100 -29.81 -16.46 1.01
C GLY A 100 -30.02 -16.50 2.51
N VAL A 101 -30.26 -15.35 3.15
CA VAL A 101 -30.72 -15.22 4.53
C VAL A 101 -32.19 -14.78 4.53
N THR A 102 -33.00 -15.42 5.35
CA THR A 102 -34.39 -15.05 5.60
C THR A 102 -34.54 -14.74 7.07
N VAL A 103 -35.14 -13.60 7.38
CA VAL A 103 -35.48 -13.23 8.76
C VAL A 103 -36.95 -13.49 8.99
N THR A 104 -37.26 -14.30 9.99
CA THR A 104 -38.63 -14.59 10.41
C THR A 104 -38.86 -13.96 11.77
N ASN A 105 -39.87 -13.10 11.87
CA ASN A 105 -40.30 -12.49 13.11
C ASN A 105 -41.48 -13.32 13.63
N GLN A 106 -41.29 -14.09 14.70
CA GLN A 106 -42.43 -14.73 15.37
C GLN A 106 -43.07 -13.75 16.36
N GLU A 107 -42.26 -12.94 17.06
CA GLU A 107 -42.71 -11.95 18.04
C GLU A 107 -41.84 -10.68 17.93
N THR A 108 -42.23 -9.59 18.62
CA THR A 108 -41.48 -8.32 18.65
C THR A 108 -40.03 -8.50 19.11
N GLU A 109 -39.79 -9.41 20.07
CA GLU A 109 -38.47 -9.63 20.68
C GLU A 109 -37.76 -10.89 20.17
N ARG A 110 -38.47 -11.80 19.48
CA ARG A 110 -37.89 -13.08 19.03
C ARG A 110 -37.79 -13.14 17.52
N THR A 111 -36.55 -13.06 17.07
CA THR A 111 -36.16 -13.06 15.68
C THR A 111 -35.42 -14.34 15.38
N THR A 112 -35.90 -15.10 14.41
CA THR A 112 -35.20 -16.29 13.94
C THR A 112 -34.55 -15.95 12.61
N TYR A 113 -33.24 -16.15 12.53
CA TYR A 113 -32.47 -15.99 11.30
C TYR A 113 -32.29 -17.36 10.65
N MET A 114 -32.62 -17.47 9.37
CA MET A 114 -32.48 -18.71 8.62
C MET A 114 -31.56 -18.49 7.42
N ALA A 115 -30.64 -19.42 7.17
CA ALA A 115 -29.80 -19.43 5.97
C ALA A 115 -30.02 -20.74 5.22
N ARG A 116 -30.39 -20.65 3.93
CA ARG A 116 -30.64 -21.83 3.07
C ARG A 116 -31.59 -22.88 3.69
N GLY A 117 -32.58 -22.44 4.47
CA GLY A 117 -33.58 -23.30 5.11
C GLY A 117 -33.24 -23.82 6.51
N PHE A 118 -32.08 -23.46 7.06
CA PHE A 118 -31.64 -23.87 8.41
C PHE A 118 -31.49 -22.68 9.34
N GLU A 119 -31.74 -22.87 10.63
CA GLU A 119 -31.62 -21.81 11.64
C GLU A 119 -30.14 -21.48 11.87
N ILE A 120 -29.82 -20.19 11.89
CA ILE A 120 -28.48 -19.71 12.21
C ILE A 120 -28.34 -19.71 13.74
N SER A 121 -27.64 -20.71 14.28
CA SER A 121 -27.31 -20.79 15.70
C SER A 121 -25.95 -20.18 16.06
N ASN A 122 -25.09 -19.97 15.06
CA ASN A 122 -23.72 -19.51 15.26
C ASN A 122 -23.55 -18.08 14.75
N ILE A 123 -23.23 -17.16 15.66
CA ILE A 123 -22.94 -15.76 15.36
C ILE A 123 -21.58 -15.47 15.96
N LEU A 124 -20.65 -14.98 15.13
CA LEU A 124 -19.31 -14.62 15.54
C LEU A 124 -19.17 -13.10 15.51
N THR A 125 -18.56 -12.54 16.53
CA THR A 125 -18.17 -11.12 16.56
C THR A 125 -16.65 -11.07 16.52
N ASP A 126 -16.07 -10.51 15.45
CA ASP A 126 -14.61 -10.49 15.26
C ASP A 126 -13.96 -11.90 15.34
N GLY A 127 -14.68 -12.91 14.85
CA GLY A 127 -14.18 -14.29 14.77
C GLY A 127 -14.31 -15.14 16.04
N VAL A 128 -14.92 -14.60 17.12
CA VAL A 128 -15.23 -15.34 18.36
C VAL A 128 -16.72 -15.40 18.67
#